data_AF-A0AAJ2VPN5-F1
#
_entry.id   AF-A0AAJ2VPN5-F1
#
_cell.length_a   1.000
_cell.length_b   1.000
_cell.length_c   1.000
_cell.angle_alpha   90.00
_cell.angle_beta   90.00
_cell.angle_gamma   90.00
#
_symmetry.space_group_name_H-M   'P 1'
#
loop_
_entity.id
_entity.type
_entity.pdbx_description
1 polymer ?
#
loop_
_entity_poly.entity_id
_entity_poly.type
_entity_poly.pdbx_seq_one_letter_code
_entity_poly.pdbx_strand_id
1 'polypeptide(L)'
;MEKLITLWEGSGLYNLELGQAAMILVGLGLLYLAIHKKFEPLLLVPIGFGGILANIPEAGLAISALDQAIEVAKPAVLQQIASVLGATLDPLSGVEAWRESLKAIAHDAAAPDQLRAAKDIAVGVGYSDGMLYNFYKVAIASGIAPLIIFMGVGAMTDFGPLLANPRTLFLGAAAQFGIFATLFGAVMLTSLGVMDFSLNQAAAIGIIGGADGPTSIYVSSVLAPELLGAIAVAAYAYMALVPLIQPPIMRLLTTQKERQIKMTQLRPVSKLEKIVFPLMLLIAVALFLPDAAPLLGMFCFGNLMRECGVVERLSDTAQNALINIVTIILGLSVGSKLMADSFLAFETLGILGLGIVAFGIGTAAGVLMAKLMNLVSKMPINPLIGAAGVSAVPMAARVANKVGLESNPHNFLLMHAMGPNVAGVIGSAVAAGVMIKYLG
;
A
#
# COMPACT_ATOMS: atom_id res chain seq x y z
N MET A 1 -42.86 22.34 13.07
CA MET A 1 -41.68 22.15 13.95
C MET A 1 -41.14 20.73 13.86
N GLU A 2 -41.97 19.69 13.96
CA GLU A 2 -41.50 18.28 13.87
C GLU A 2 -40.65 17.98 12.63
N LYS A 3 -41.08 18.36 11.41
CA LYS A 3 -40.26 18.16 10.19
C LYS A 3 -38.90 18.88 10.20
N LEU A 4 -38.78 20.00 10.91
CA LEU A 4 -37.51 20.72 11.07
C LEU A 4 -36.62 20.04 12.11
N ILE A 5 -37.23 19.49 13.17
CA ILE A 5 -36.53 18.69 14.18
C ILE A 5 -36.00 17.41 13.54
N THR A 6 -36.80 16.69 12.74
CA THR A 6 -36.35 15.49 12.02
C THR A 6 -35.21 15.80 11.03
N LEU A 7 -35.23 16.98 10.41
CA LEU A 7 -34.17 17.40 9.48
C LEU A 7 -32.89 17.80 10.22
N TRP A 8 -33.01 18.35 11.43
CA TRP A 8 -31.87 18.62 12.30
C TRP A 8 -31.29 17.33 12.88
N GLU A 9 -32.14 16.44 13.38
CA GLU A 9 -31.77 15.13 13.93
C GLU A 9 -31.19 14.19 12.88
N GLY A 10 -31.58 14.32 11.61
CA GLY A 10 -30.96 13.61 10.47
C GLY A 10 -29.88 14.43 9.74
N SER A 11 -29.39 15.51 10.35
CA SER A 11 -28.30 16.28 9.78
C SER A 11 -26.97 15.71 10.22
N GLY A 12 -26.00 15.62 9.31
CA GLY A 12 -24.65 15.18 9.66
C GLY A 12 -23.96 16.06 10.70
N LEU A 13 -24.44 17.29 10.95
CA LEU A 13 -23.90 18.14 12.03
C LEU A 13 -24.34 17.66 13.41
N TYR A 14 -25.55 17.11 13.53
CA TYR A 14 -26.09 16.60 14.79
C TYR A 14 -25.49 15.23 15.14
N ASN A 15 -25.33 14.37 14.13
CA ASN A 15 -24.82 13.00 14.29
C ASN A 15 -23.29 12.89 14.18
N LEU A 16 -22.55 14.02 14.18
CA LEU A 16 -21.10 14.01 14.05
C LEU A 16 -20.44 13.50 15.33
N GLU A 17 -19.82 12.33 15.24
CA GLU A 17 -19.03 11.78 16.34
C GLU A 17 -17.60 12.34 16.38
N LEU A 18 -16.98 12.33 17.56
CA LEU A 18 -15.61 12.83 17.75
C LEU A 18 -14.58 12.08 16.87
N GLY A 19 -14.73 10.76 16.72
CA GLY A 19 -13.86 9.95 15.87
C GLY A 19 -13.97 10.34 14.39
N GLN A 20 -15.20 10.50 13.90
CA GLN A 20 -15.46 10.94 12.52
C GLN A 20 -14.91 12.35 12.27
N ALA A 21 -15.10 13.28 13.21
CA ALA A 21 -14.53 14.62 13.13
C ALA A 21 -12.99 14.59 13.04
N ALA A 22 -12.33 13.77 13.88
CA ALA A 22 -10.88 13.59 13.83
C ALA A 22 -10.42 13.03 12.48
N MET A 23 -11.13 12.05 11.92
CA MET A 23 -10.80 11.47 10.62
C MET A 23 -11.02 12.43 9.45
N ILE A 24 -12.05 13.28 9.50
CA ILE A 24 -12.23 14.36 8.52
C ILE A 24 -11.04 15.32 8.58
N LEU A 25 -10.54 15.68 9.77
CA LEU A 25 -9.35 16.51 9.92
C LEU A 25 -8.09 15.82 9.38
N VAL A 26 -7.93 14.52 9.60
CA VAL A 26 -6.86 13.72 8.99
C VAL A 26 -6.96 13.76 7.47
N GLY A 27 -8.15 13.53 6.89
CA GLY A 27 -8.39 13.62 5.45
C GLY A 27 -8.05 14.98 4.87
N LEU A 28 -8.42 16.07 5.56
CA LEU A 28 -8.03 17.44 5.20
C LEU A 28 -6.51 17.66 5.29
N GLY A 29 -5.85 17.07 6.29
CA GLY A 29 -4.39 17.07 6.44
C GLY A 29 -3.69 16.37 5.26
N LEU A 30 -4.21 15.21 4.83
CA LEU A 30 -3.71 14.50 3.65
C LEU A 30 -3.89 15.35 2.38
N LEU A 31 -5.04 16.00 2.20
CA LEU A 31 -5.27 16.93 1.09
C LEU A 31 -4.31 18.13 1.13
N TYR A 32 -4.03 18.69 2.30
CA TYR A 32 -3.04 19.77 2.44
C TYR A 32 -1.63 19.32 2.01
N LEU A 33 -1.18 18.14 2.46
CA LEU A 33 0.10 17.57 2.06
C LEU A 33 0.16 17.31 0.55
N ALA A 34 -0.93 16.80 -0.02
CA ALA A 34 -1.03 16.50 -1.44
C ALA A 34 -1.03 17.77 -2.31
N ILE A 35 -1.80 18.79 -1.94
CA ILE A 35 -2.03 19.99 -2.77
C ILE A 35 -0.94 21.03 -2.55
N HIS A 36 -0.66 21.39 -1.29
CA HIS A 36 0.25 22.48 -0.97
C HIS A 36 1.71 22.04 -1.03
N LYS A 37 2.02 20.87 -0.46
CA LYS A 37 3.39 20.33 -0.44
C LYS A 37 3.71 19.42 -1.63
N LYS A 38 2.71 19.06 -2.44
CA LYS A 38 2.85 18.21 -3.64
C LYS A 38 3.42 16.82 -3.33
N PHE A 39 3.11 16.28 -2.15
CA PHE A 39 3.44 14.90 -1.80
C PHE A 39 2.47 13.93 -2.49
N GLU A 40 2.97 13.15 -3.45
CA GLU A 40 2.22 12.12 -4.19
C GLU A 40 0.76 12.49 -4.53
N PRO A 41 0.50 13.64 -5.17
CA PRO A 41 -0.84 14.18 -5.32
C PRO A 41 -1.79 13.27 -6.10
N LEU A 42 -1.26 12.43 -6.99
CA LEU A 42 -2.05 11.51 -7.81
C LEU A 42 -2.79 10.46 -6.97
N LEU A 43 -2.20 10.05 -5.83
CA LEU A 43 -2.77 9.05 -4.93
C LEU A 43 -3.35 9.71 -3.67
N LEU A 44 -2.63 10.67 -3.09
CA LEU A 44 -2.97 11.25 -1.80
C LEU A 44 -4.23 12.12 -1.85
N VAL A 45 -4.52 12.75 -3.00
CA VAL A 45 -5.78 13.51 -3.18
C VAL A 45 -7.01 12.56 -3.14
N PRO A 46 -7.10 11.52 -3.98
CA PRO A 46 -8.19 10.54 -3.89
C PRO A 46 -8.30 9.86 -2.52
N ILE A 47 -7.18 9.53 -1.86
CA ILE A 47 -7.18 8.90 -0.53
C ILE A 47 -7.74 9.85 0.53
N GLY A 48 -7.23 11.10 0.59
CA GLY A 48 -7.70 12.10 1.55
C GLY A 48 -9.18 12.42 1.34
N PHE A 49 -9.61 12.56 0.08
CA PHE A 49 -11.02 12.79 -0.25
C PHE A 49 -11.91 11.60 0.09
N GLY A 50 -11.46 10.37 -0.23
CA GLY A 50 -12.15 9.14 0.16
C GLY A 50 -12.29 9.00 1.67
N GLY A 51 -11.28 9.39 2.44
CA GLY A 51 -11.33 9.42 3.91
C GLY A 51 -12.34 10.42 4.45
N ILE A 52 -12.47 11.60 3.83
CA ILE A 52 -13.53 12.55 4.20
C ILE A 52 -14.91 11.95 3.91
N LEU A 53 -15.12 11.40 2.70
CA LEU A 53 -16.39 10.78 2.32
C LEU A 53 -16.76 9.58 3.21
N ALA A 54 -15.78 8.79 3.63
CA ALA A 54 -15.98 7.61 4.48
C ALA A 54 -16.47 7.98 5.89
N ASN A 55 -16.22 9.20 6.36
CA ASN A 55 -16.60 9.68 7.68
C ASN A 55 -17.70 10.75 7.65
N ILE A 56 -18.43 10.88 6.53
CA ILE A 56 -19.64 11.72 6.52
C ILE A 56 -20.71 11.01 7.36
N PRO A 57 -21.19 11.63 8.45
CA PRO A 57 -22.16 10.98 9.33
C PRO A 57 -23.45 10.63 8.57
N GLU A 58 -24.02 9.48 8.88
CA GLU A 58 -25.25 8.92 8.28
C GLU A 58 -25.22 8.66 6.77
N ALA A 59 -24.11 8.93 6.06
CA ALA A 59 -24.06 8.78 4.61
C ALA A 59 -23.85 7.33 4.15
N GLY A 60 -23.31 6.45 5.02
CA GLY A 60 -23.14 5.02 4.74
C GLY A 60 -22.24 4.68 3.54
N LEU A 61 -21.42 5.63 3.06
CA LEU A 61 -20.73 5.52 1.76
C LEU A 61 -19.66 4.43 1.72
N ALA A 62 -18.97 4.19 2.84
CA ALA A 62 -17.88 3.21 2.95
C ALA A 62 -18.30 1.92 3.67
N ILE A 63 -19.58 1.80 4.01
CA ILE A 63 -20.13 0.75 4.85
C ILE A 63 -20.75 -0.35 3.98
N SER A 64 -20.63 -1.62 4.40
CA SER A 64 -21.25 -2.73 3.69
C SER A 64 -22.76 -2.76 3.90
N ALA A 65 -23.51 -3.45 3.02
CA ALA A 65 -24.95 -3.62 3.21
C ALA A 65 -25.30 -4.28 4.56
N LEU A 66 -24.46 -5.22 5.03
CA LEU A 66 -24.63 -5.89 6.31
C LEU A 66 -24.45 -4.91 7.47
N ASP A 67 -23.36 -4.16 7.46
CA ASP A 67 -23.05 -3.21 8.54
C ASP A 67 -24.10 -2.08 8.60
N GLN A 68 -24.57 -1.58 7.45
CA GLN A 68 -25.70 -0.64 7.40
C GLN A 68 -26.97 -1.22 8.00
N ALA A 69 -27.26 -2.50 7.72
CA ALA A 69 -28.41 -3.17 8.32
C ALA A 69 -28.21 -3.36 9.84
N ILE A 70 -27.01 -3.69 10.30
CA ILE A 70 -26.70 -3.80 11.73
C ILE A 70 -26.88 -2.44 12.44
N GLU A 71 -26.58 -1.32 11.79
CA GLU A 71 -26.70 0.03 12.38
C GLU A 71 -28.14 0.56 12.39
N VAL A 72 -28.93 0.32 11.34
CA VAL A 72 -30.21 1.03 11.15
C VAL A 72 -31.42 0.09 11.11
N ALA A 73 -31.24 -1.21 10.87
CA ALA A 73 -32.39 -2.09 10.65
C ALA A 73 -33.29 -2.28 11.86
N LYS A 74 -34.53 -2.66 11.58
CA LYS A 74 -35.55 -2.97 12.59
C LYS A 74 -35.15 -4.22 13.39
N PRO A 75 -35.58 -4.35 14.66
CA PRO A 75 -35.24 -5.48 15.51
C PRO A 75 -35.51 -6.87 14.89
N ALA A 76 -36.58 -7.01 14.11
CA ALA A 76 -36.90 -8.26 13.42
C ALA A 76 -35.82 -8.69 12.40
N VAL A 77 -35.19 -7.73 11.71
CA VAL A 77 -34.12 -8.01 10.75
C VAL A 77 -32.84 -8.36 11.50
N LEU A 78 -32.54 -7.66 12.61
CA LEU A 78 -31.39 -7.97 13.46
C LEU A 78 -31.46 -9.40 14.03
N GLN A 79 -32.64 -9.88 14.39
CA GLN A 79 -32.84 -11.27 14.83
C GLN A 79 -32.59 -12.30 13.71
N GLN A 80 -32.96 -11.98 12.47
CA GLN A 80 -32.64 -12.84 11.31
C GLN A 80 -31.14 -12.86 11.02
N ILE A 81 -30.47 -11.71 11.13
CA ILE A 81 -29.01 -11.64 10.98
C ILE A 81 -28.35 -12.43 12.11
N ALA A 82 -28.80 -12.26 13.35
CA ALA A 82 -28.28 -12.97 14.51
C ALA A 82 -28.38 -14.50 14.37
N SER A 83 -29.51 -15.01 13.88
CA SER A 83 -29.72 -16.45 13.74
C SER A 83 -28.72 -17.09 12.75
N VAL A 84 -28.39 -16.37 11.68
CA VAL A 84 -27.40 -16.81 10.69
C VAL A 84 -25.97 -16.68 11.19
N LEU A 85 -25.67 -15.60 11.92
CA LEU A 85 -24.37 -15.40 12.57
C LEU A 85 -24.15 -16.32 13.77
N GLY A 86 -25.16 -17.09 14.19
CA GLY A 86 -25.08 -17.95 15.38
C GLY A 86 -25.07 -17.17 16.70
N ALA A 87 -25.53 -15.91 16.69
CA ALA A 87 -25.59 -15.03 17.83
C ALA A 87 -26.93 -15.19 18.60
N THR A 88 -26.87 -15.22 19.92
CA THR A 88 -28.05 -15.17 20.79
C THR A 88 -28.26 -13.75 21.29
N LEU A 89 -29.34 -13.10 20.86
CA LEU A 89 -29.71 -11.77 21.31
C LEU A 89 -30.60 -11.86 22.56
N ASP A 90 -30.16 -11.28 23.68
CA ASP A 90 -30.97 -11.22 24.90
C ASP A 90 -32.09 -10.17 24.75
N PRO A 91 -33.37 -10.56 24.84
CA PRO A 91 -34.52 -9.65 24.84
C PRO A 91 -34.43 -8.46 25.81
N LEU A 92 -33.68 -8.60 26.90
CA LEU A 92 -33.58 -7.61 27.97
C LEU A 92 -32.47 -6.56 27.76
N SER A 93 -31.53 -6.80 26.84
CA SER A 93 -30.33 -5.97 26.65
C SER A 93 -30.56 -4.70 25.80
N GLY A 94 -31.74 -4.54 25.19
CA GLY A 94 -32.05 -3.40 24.33
C GLY A 94 -31.44 -3.51 22.93
N VAL A 95 -31.96 -2.73 21.98
CA VAL A 95 -31.59 -2.84 20.55
C VAL A 95 -30.14 -2.41 20.31
N GLU A 96 -29.65 -1.38 21.00
CA GLU A 96 -28.27 -0.89 20.84
C GLU A 96 -27.23 -1.97 21.22
N ALA A 97 -27.46 -2.70 22.31
CA ALA A 97 -26.59 -3.81 22.71
C ALA A 97 -26.60 -4.95 21.68
N TRP A 98 -27.73 -5.18 20.99
CA TRP A 98 -27.79 -6.13 19.89
C TRP A 98 -26.92 -5.70 18.72
N ARG A 99 -26.92 -4.41 18.38
CA ARG A 99 -26.11 -3.86 17.28
C ARG A 99 -24.63 -4.04 17.56
N GLU A 100 -24.19 -3.69 18.77
CA GLU A 100 -22.79 -3.87 19.20
C GLU A 100 -22.36 -5.34 19.15
N SER A 101 -23.19 -6.24 19.69
CA SER A 101 -22.89 -7.67 19.68
C SER A 101 -22.81 -8.23 18.25
N LEU A 102 -23.73 -7.83 17.36
CA LEU A 102 -23.72 -8.29 15.97
C LEU A 102 -22.54 -7.71 15.19
N LYS A 103 -22.18 -6.45 15.42
CA LYS A 103 -21.01 -5.80 14.81
C LYS A 103 -19.72 -6.55 15.20
N ALA A 104 -19.54 -6.83 16.50
CA ALA A 104 -18.40 -7.61 16.98
C ALA A 104 -18.33 -9.01 16.35
N ILE A 105 -19.46 -9.74 16.30
CA ILE A 105 -19.50 -11.08 15.72
C ILE A 105 -19.22 -11.04 14.21
N ALA A 106 -19.78 -10.07 13.49
CA ALA A 106 -19.58 -9.91 12.06
C ALA A 106 -18.11 -9.58 11.71
N HIS A 107 -17.41 -8.82 12.56
CA HIS A 107 -16.02 -8.46 12.30
C HIS A 107 -15.01 -9.53 12.75
N ASP A 108 -15.24 -10.18 13.89
CA ASP A 108 -14.18 -10.94 14.56
C ASP A 108 -14.42 -12.46 14.65
N ALA A 109 -15.67 -12.93 14.52
CA ALA A 109 -16.02 -14.32 14.86
C ALA A 109 -16.78 -15.09 13.76
N ALA A 110 -17.43 -14.40 12.83
CA ALA A 110 -18.31 -15.03 11.86
C ALA A 110 -17.54 -15.74 10.74
N ALA A 111 -17.96 -16.97 10.41
CA ALA A 111 -17.42 -17.68 9.26
C ALA A 111 -17.82 -17.01 7.93
N PRO A 112 -17.01 -17.13 6.85
CA PRO A 112 -17.30 -16.49 5.57
C PRO A 112 -18.68 -16.81 4.98
N ASP A 113 -19.19 -18.02 5.20
CA ASP A 113 -20.51 -18.42 4.72
C ASP A 113 -21.65 -17.81 5.55
N GLN A 114 -21.44 -17.62 6.86
CA GLN A 114 -22.39 -16.91 7.72
C GLN A 114 -22.46 -15.42 7.34
N LEU A 115 -21.31 -14.80 7.05
CA LEU A 115 -21.23 -13.41 6.59
C LEU A 115 -21.96 -13.20 5.26
N ARG A 116 -21.82 -14.13 4.31
CA ARG A 116 -22.54 -14.09 3.04
C ARG A 116 -24.05 -14.18 3.25
N ALA A 117 -24.50 -15.16 4.04
CA ALA A 117 -25.91 -15.35 4.30
C ALA A 117 -26.54 -14.18 5.08
N ALA A 118 -25.83 -13.62 6.06
CA ALA A 118 -26.26 -12.41 6.77
C ALA A 118 -26.35 -11.20 5.83
N LYS A 119 -25.39 -11.05 4.92
CA LYS A 119 -25.42 -10.01 3.90
C LYS A 119 -26.59 -10.18 2.92
N ASP A 120 -26.91 -11.40 2.51
CA ASP A 120 -28.03 -11.68 1.61
C ASP A 120 -29.38 -11.28 2.25
N ILE A 121 -29.52 -11.45 3.57
CA ILE A 121 -30.68 -10.95 4.33
C ILE A 121 -30.74 -9.42 4.26
N ALA A 122 -29.61 -8.73 4.53
CA ALA A 122 -29.55 -7.27 4.48
C ALA A 122 -29.95 -6.73 3.10
N VAL A 123 -29.41 -7.33 2.03
CA VAL A 123 -29.75 -6.98 0.65
C VAL A 123 -31.20 -7.28 0.31
N GLY A 124 -31.73 -8.42 0.78
CA GLY A 124 -33.12 -8.82 0.59
C GLY A 124 -34.14 -7.85 1.22
N VAL A 125 -33.74 -7.13 2.27
CA VAL A 125 -34.57 -6.10 2.94
C VAL A 125 -34.38 -4.70 2.31
N GLY A 126 -33.49 -4.56 1.34
CA GLY A 126 -33.28 -3.32 0.57
C GLY A 126 -32.08 -2.48 1.00
N TYR A 127 -31.20 -3.00 1.88
CA TYR A 127 -29.90 -2.36 2.14
C TYR A 127 -28.94 -2.62 0.99
N SER A 128 -28.02 -1.68 0.73
CA SER A 128 -27.07 -1.80 -0.37
C SER A 128 -25.68 -1.39 0.08
N ASP A 129 -24.67 -1.98 -0.55
CA ASP A 129 -23.28 -1.61 -0.29
C ASP A 129 -23.09 -0.12 -0.62
N GLY A 130 -22.44 0.62 0.28
CA GLY A 130 -22.06 2.00 0.03
C GLY A 130 -21.20 2.13 -1.24
N MET A 131 -21.23 3.31 -1.88
CA MET A 131 -20.50 3.54 -3.13
C MET A 131 -19.00 3.26 -3.01
N LEU A 132 -18.37 3.73 -1.93
CA LEU A 132 -16.94 3.49 -1.68
C LEU A 132 -16.66 2.03 -1.30
N TYR A 133 -17.59 1.37 -0.61
CA TYR A 133 -17.48 -0.06 -0.31
C TYR A 133 -17.51 -0.90 -1.58
N ASN A 134 -18.32 -0.53 -2.57
CA ASN A 134 -18.33 -1.19 -3.88
C ASN A 134 -17.01 -1.01 -4.62
N PHE A 135 -16.42 0.19 -4.59
CA PHE A 135 -15.08 0.40 -5.14
C PHE A 135 -14.05 -0.48 -4.44
N TYR A 136 -14.06 -0.54 -3.10
CA TYR A 136 -13.19 -1.44 -2.35
C TYR A 136 -13.35 -2.90 -2.77
N LYS A 137 -14.59 -3.39 -2.84
CA LYS A 137 -14.90 -4.79 -3.19
C LYS A 137 -14.40 -5.14 -4.60
N VAL A 138 -14.61 -4.26 -5.57
CA VAL A 138 -14.26 -4.52 -6.98
C VAL A 138 -12.79 -4.25 -7.27
N ALA A 139 -12.20 -3.22 -6.68
CA ALA A 139 -10.84 -2.79 -7.01
C ALA A 139 -9.80 -3.48 -6.15
N ILE A 140 -9.99 -3.53 -4.82
CA ILE A 140 -8.98 -4.00 -3.87
C ILE A 140 -9.24 -5.44 -3.46
N ALA A 141 -10.44 -5.76 -2.97
CA ALA A 141 -10.74 -7.09 -2.45
C ALA A 141 -10.69 -8.19 -3.53
N SER A 142 -10.89 -7.83 -4.80
CA SER A 142 -10.71 -8.73 -5.95
C SER A 142 -9.24 -8.92 -6.36
N GLY A 143 -8.33 -8.05 -5.88
CA GLY A 143 -6.93 -7.99 -6.31
C GLY A 143 -6.67 -7.35 -7.68
N ILE A 144 -7.70 -6.93 -8.43
CA ILE A 144 -7.53 -6.47 -9.82
C ILE A 144 -6.81 -5.12 -9.92
N ALA A 145 -7.19 -4.13 -9.10
CA ALA A 145 -6.61 -2.79 -9.23
C ALA A 145 -5.10 -2.75 -8.94
N PRO A 146 -4.58 -3.37 -7.86
CA PRO A 146 -3.13 -3.45 -7.62
C PRO A 146 -2.36 -4.03 -8.81
N LEU A 147 -2.86 -5.10 -9.42
CA LEU A 147 -2.23 -5.74 -10.58
C LEU A 147 -2.19 -4.84 -11.81
N ILE A 148 -3.27 -4.12 -12.10
CA ILE A 148 -3.32 -3.17 -13.22
C ILE A 148 -2.39 -1.97 -12.96
N ILE A 149 -2.32 -1.48 -11.71
CA ILE A 149 -1.35 -0.44 -11.34
C ILE A 149 0.07 -0.94 -11.60
N PHE A 150 0.39 -2.17 -11.19
CA PHE A 150 1.71 -2.77 -11.36
C PHE A 150 2.09 -2.95 -12.83
N MET A 151 1.12 -3.30 -13.68
CA MET A 151 1.30 -3.29 -15.14
C MET A 151 1.59 -1.89 -15.67
N GLY A 152 0.85 -0.87 -15.22
CA GLY A 152 1.12 0.52 -15.60
C GLY A 152 2.51 1.00 -15.14
N VAL A 153 2.93 0.64 -13.93
CA VAL A 153 4.30 0.89 -13.42
C VAL A 153 5.34 0.20 -14.30
N GLY A 154 5.11 -1.06 -14.70
CA GLY A 154 5.97 -1.77 -15.65
C GLY A 154 6.09 -1.05 -17.00
N ALA A 155 4.98 -0.50 -17.51
CA ALA A 155 4.95 0.25 -18.77
C ALA A 155 5.66 1.62 -18.68
N MET A 156 5.71 2.24 -17.49
CA MET A 156 6.46 3.47 -17.23
C MET A 156 7.95 3.24 -16.95
N THR A 157 8.33 2.00 -16.61
CA THR A 157 9.68 1.68 -16.11
C THR A 157 10.67 1.43 -17.25
N ASP A 158 11.77 2.18 -17.27
CA ASP A 158 12.93 1.90 -18.11
C ASP A 158 13.93 1.02 -17.36
N PHE A 159 14.18 -0.17 -17.89
CA PHE A 159 15.14 -1.12 -17.32
C PHE A 159 16.58 -0.85 -17.78
N GLY A 160 16.79 0.06 -18.74
CA GLY A 160 18.11 0.43 -19.26
C GLY A 160 19.13 0.71 -18.14
N PRO A 161 18.81 1.56 -17.15
CA PRO A 161 19.66 1.77 -15.97
C PRO A 161 20.06 0.51 -15.20
N LEU A 162 19.12 -0.41 -14.99
CA LEU A 162 19.34 -1.66 -14.26
C LEU A 162 20.22 -2.61 -15.07
N LEU A 163 19.88 -2.81 -16.34
CA LEU A 163 20.61 -3.65 -17.29
C LEU A 163 22.04 -3.14 -17.51
N ALA A 164 22.23 -1.83 -17.60
CA ALA A 164 23.54 -1.24 -17.82
C ALA A 164 24.52 -1.51 -16.67
N ASN A 165 24.04 -1.60 -15.42
CA ASN A 165 24.85 -1.99 -14.28
C ASN A 165 24.10 -3.01 -13.39
N PRO A 166 24.13 -4.31 -13.75
CA PRO A 166 23.35 -5.34 -13.06
C PRO A 166 23.70 -5.52 -11.59
N ARG A 167 24.90 -5.09 -11.17
CA ARG A 167 25.32 -5.07 -9.76
C ARG A 167 24.36 -4.25 -8.88
N THR A 168 23.60 -3.32 -9.48
CA THR A 168 22.60 -2.54 -8.77
C THR A 168 21.42 -3.36 -8.22
N LEU A 169 21.20 -4.57 -8.73
CA LEU A 169 20.25 -5.53 -8.18
C LEU A 169 20.50 -5.82 -6.69
N PHE A 170 21.77 -5.89 -6.26
CA PHE A 170 22.13 -6.14 -4.87
C PHE A 170 21.71 -5.01 -3.93
N LEU A 171 21.67 -3.76 -4.41
CA LEU A 171 21.19 -2.63 -3.60
C LEU A 171 19.68 -2.71 -3.41
N GLY A 172 18.94 -3.09 -4.45
CA GLY A 172 17.50 -3.37 -4.35
C GLY A 172 17.18 -4.54 -3.43
N ALA A 173 17.99 -5.61 -3.46
CA ALA A 173 17.86 -6.76 -2.57
C ALA A 173 18.11 -6.38 -1.10
N ALA A 174 19.16 -5.62 -0.81
CA ALA A 174 19.46 -5.17 0.55
C ALA A 174 18.39 -4.22 1.11
N ALA A 175 17.75 -3.41 0.26
CA ALA A 175 16.64 -2.55 0.68
C ALA A 175 15.44 -3.34 1.21
N GLN A 176 15.23 -4.58 0.74
CA GLN A 176 14.17 -5.47 1.24
C GLN A 176 14.40 -5.96 2.68
N PHE A 177 15.58 -5.73 3.25
CA PHE A 177 15.81 -6.02 4.67
C PHE A 177 14.85 -5.22 5.56
N GLY A 178 14.34 -4.06 5.10
CA GLY A 178 13.29 -3.32 5.78
C GLY A 178 12.01 -4.16 5.99
N ILE A 179 11.65 -5.03 5.05
CA ILE A 179 10.48 -5.93 5.17
C ILE A 179 10.67 -6.89 6.34
N PHE A 180 11.78 -7.62 6.33
CA PHE A 180 12.06 -8.63 7.35
C PHE A 180 12.29 -8.01 8.72
N ALA A 181 12.98 -6.87 8.80
CA ALA A 181 13.15 -6.15 10.07
C ALA A 181 11.81 -5.72 10.68
N THR A 182 10.85 -5.35 9.84
CA THR A 182 9.50 -4.96 10.26
C THR A 182 8.69 -6.16 10.72
N LEU A 183 8.79 -7.29 10.01
CA LEU A 183 8.21 -8.55 10.46
C LEU A 183 8.75 -8.94 11.84
N PHE A 184 10.09 -8.91 12.02
CA PHE A 184 10.69 -9.19 13.33
C PHE A 184 10.26 -8.18 14.39
N GLY A 185 10.12 -6.90 14.03
CA GLY A 185 9.59 -5.87 14.92
C GLY A 185 8.16 -6.13 15.36
N ALA A 186 7.28 -6.54 14.44
CA ALA A 186 5.90 -6.90 14.77
C ALA A 186 5.84 -8.12 15.69
N VAL A 187 6.61 -9.18 15.39
CA VAL A 187 6.71 -10.37 16.25
C VAL A 187 7.30 -10.03 17.62
N MET A 188 8.27 -9.11 17.68
CA MET A 188 8.85 -8.63 18.93
C MET A 188 7.80 -7.89 19.78
N LEU A 189 6.99 -7.03 19.17
CA LEU A 189 5.89 -6.35 19.86
C LEU A 189 4.87 -7.34 20.45
N THR A 190 4.58 -8.42 19.73
CA THR A 190 3.79 -9.56 20.25
C THR A 190 4.47 -10.22 21.45
N SER A 191 5.76 -10.54 21.34
CA SER A 191 6.49 -11.20 22.42
C SER A 191 6.62 -10.34 23.70
N LEU A 192 6.62 -9.01 23.56
CA LEU A 192 6.66 -8.06 24.66
C LEU A 192 5.27 -7.79 25.27
N GLY A 193 4.21 -8.38 24.71
CA GLY A 193 2.83 -8.16 25.16
C GLY A 193 2.31 -6.75 24.89
N VAL A 194 2.91 -6.03 23.94
CA VAL A 194 2.47 -4.66 23.58
C VAL A 194 1.30 -4.71 22.61
N MET A 195 1.38 -5.55 21.57
CA MET A 195 0.35 -5.73 20.54
C MET A 195 0.35 -7.18 20.08
N ASP A 196 -0.81 -7.82 19.95
CA ASP A 196 -0.89 -9.24 19.58
C ASP A 196 -1.09 -9.40 18.07
N PHE A 197 0.02 -9.52 17.34
CA PHE A 197 -0.02 -9.84 15.91
C PHE A 197 0.24 -11.33 15.68
N SER A 198 -0.65 -11.97 14.92
CA SER A 198 -0.38 -13.30 14.35
C SER A 198 0.79 -13.23 13.37
N LEU A 199 1.42 -14.37 13.08
CA LEU A 199 2.54 -14.40 12.14
C LEU A 199 2.13 -13.93 10.72
N ASN A 200 0.91 -14.23 10.29
CA ASN A 200 0.37 -13.79 9.00
C ASN A 200 0.15 -12.28 8.97
N GLN A 201 -0.36 -11.71 10.06
CA GLN A 201 -0.51 -10.27 10.23
C GLN A 201 0.85 -9.56 10.26
N ALA A 202 1.79 -10.06 11.06
CA ALA A 202 3.15 -9.54 11.13
C ALA A 202 3.86 -9.57 9.76
N ALA A 203 3.63 -10.63 8.98
CA ALA A 203 4.12 -10.73 7.62
C ALA A 203 3.48 -9.68 6.68
N ALA A 204 2.16 -9.53 6.70
CA ALA A 204 1.47 -8.52 5.90
C ALA A 204 1.93 -7.09 6.25
N ILE A 205 2.12 -6.79 7.54
CA ILE A 205 2.68 -5.52 8.02
C ILE A 205 4.12 -5.33 7.54
N GLY A 206 4.92 -6.40 7.55
CA GLY A 206 6.30 -6.40 7.09
C GLY A 206 6.46 -5.84 5.68
N ILE A 207 5.56 -6.20 4.75
CA ILE A 207 5.64 -5.79 3.34
C ILE A 207 5.63 -4.26 3.15
N ILE A 208 5.08 -3.50 4.10
CA ILE A 208 5.14 -2.03 4.09
C ILE A 208 6.59 -1.55 3.92
N GLY A 209 7.56 -2.25 4.50
CA GLY A 209 8.98 -1.93 4.40
C GLY A 209 9.56 -2.00 2.98
N GLY A 210 8.88 -2.66 2.05
CA GLY A 210 9.24 -2.68 0.64
C GLY A 210 9.01 -1.33 -0.04
N ALA A 211 8.12 -0.50 0.52
CA ALA A 211 7.63 0.76 -0.08
C ALA A 211 6.89 0.57 -1.41
N ASP A 212 6.24 -0.58 -1.57
CA ASP A 212 5.48 -0.96 -2.76
C ASP A 212 3.99 -1.12 -2.39
N GLY A 213 3.20 -0.07 -2.64
CA GLY A 213 1.77 -0.05 -2.33
C GLY A 213 0.98 -1.19 -2.97
N PRO A 214 1.07 -1.40 -4.31
CA PRO A 214 0.41 -2.53 -4.98
C PRO A 214 0.76 -3.89 -4.38
N THR A 215 2.04 -4.16 -4.11
CA THR A 215 2.47 -5.42 -3.50
C THR A 215 1.97 -5.54 -2.05
N SER A 216 1.98 -4.45 -1.28
CA SER A 216 1.45 -4.44 0.11
C SER A 216 -0.04 -4.75 0.17
N ILE A 217 -0.82 -4.19 -0.76
CA ILE A 217 -2.25 -4.53 -0.88
C ILE A 217 -2.43 -5.99 -1.25
N TYR A 218 -1.68 -6.49 -2.24
CA TYR A 218 -1.83 -7.87 -2.68
C TYR A 218 -1.50 -8.87 -1.56
N VAL A 219 -0.37 -8.70 -0.88
CA VAL A 219 0.03 -9.63 0.20
C VAL A 219 -0.95 -9.54 1.38
N SER A 220 -1.38 -8.34 1.77
CA SER A 220 -2.38 -8.23 2.83
C SER A 220 -3.72 -8.85 2.44
N SER A 221 -4.12 -8.80 1.16
CA SER A 221 -5.35 -9.45 0.70
C SER A 221 -5.31 -10.97 0.76
N VAL A 222 -4.12 -11.56 0.79
CA VAL A 222 -3.90 -13.01 0.88
C VAL A 222 -3.65 -13.45 2.32
N LEU A 223 -2.79 -12.73 3.06
CA LEU A 223 -2.33 -13.15 4.39
C LEU A 223 -3.14 -12.56 5.55
N ALA A 224 -3.62 -11.32 5.45
CA ALA A 224 -4.33 -10.62 6.52
C ALA A 224 -5.38 -9.63 5.96
N PRO A 225 -6.48 -10.14 5.35
CA PRO A 225 -7.50 -9.30 4.71
C PRO A 225 -8.14 -8.28 5.66
N GLU A 226 -8.19 -8.59 6.95
CA GLU A 226 -8.70 -7.74 8.02
C GLU A 226 -7.83 -6.50 8.25
N LEU A 227 -6.50 -6.61 8.08
CA LEU A 227 -5.55 -5.50 8.23
C LEU A 227 -5.28 -4.75 6.94
N LEU A 228 -5.83 -5.22 5.81
CA LEU A 228 -5.55 -4.66 4.49
C LEU A 228 -5.83 -3.15 4.40
N GLY A 229 -6.86 -2.67 5.09
CA GLY A 229 -7.15 -1.23 5.15
C GLY A 229 -6.02 -0.41 5.78
N ALA A 230 -5.60 -0.80 6.98
CA ALA A 230 -4.53 -0.14 7.72
C ALA A 230 -3.19 -0.23 6.97
N ILE A 231 -2.87 -1.40 6.42
CA ILE A 231 -1.64 -1.65 5.66
C ILE A 231 -1.62 -0.81 4.38
N ALA A 232 -2.72 -0.76 3.63
CA ALA A 232 -2.80 0.01 2.39
C ALA A 232 -2.60 1.51 2.64
N VAL A 233 -3.26 2.05 3.68
CA VAL A 233 -3.11 3.44 4.08
C VAL A 233 -1.66 3.72 4.49
N ALA A 234 -1.07 2.88 5.36
CA ALA A 234 0.30 3.03 5.82
C ALA A 234 1.30 2.98 4.65
N ALA A 235 1.16 2.02 3.73
CA ALA A 235 2.07 1.86 2.60
C ALA A 235 2.09 3.13 1.72
N TYR A 236 0.93 3.63 1.30
CA TYR A 236 0.87 4.82 0.44
C TYR A 236 1.22 6.11 1.17
N ALA A 237 0.82 6.26 2.44
CA ALA A 237 1.21 7.41 3.25
C ALA A 237 2.74 7.49 3.41
N TYR A 238 3.41 6.36 3.67
CA TYR A 238 4.87 6.35 3.82
C TYR A 238 5.64 6.49 2.52
N MET A 239 5.13 5.95 1.41
CA MET A 239 5.68 6.25 0.09
C MET A 239 5.71 7.77 -0.17
N ALA A 240 4.66 8.50 0.23
CA ALA A 240 4.62 9.96 0.10
C ALA A 240 5.60 10.69 1.05
N LEU A 241 5.97 10.07 2.17
CA LEU A 241 6.90 10.60 3.17
C LEU A 241 8.37 10.22 2.94
N VAL A 242 8.68 9.44 1.90
CA VAL A 242 10.08 9.14 1.47
C VAL A 242 10.97 10.39 1.41
N PRO A 243 10.54 11.54 0.86
CA PRO A 243 11.37 12.76 0.80
C PRO A 243 11.67 13.37 2.18
N LEU A 244 10.92 12.99 3.21
CA LEU A 244 11.15 13.39 4.59
C LEU A 244 12.04 12.38 5.33
N ILE A 245 11.79 11.08 5.12
CA ILE A 245 12.45 9.98 5.85
C ILE A 245 13.86 9.69 5.31
N GLN A 246 14.04 9.64 3.99
CA GLN A 246 15.32 9.24 3.38
C GLN A 246 16.47 10.24 3.62
N PRO A 247 16.30 11.56 3.38
CA PRO A 247 17.44 12.49 3.44
C PRO A 247 18.16 12.55 4.79
N PRO A 248 17.47 12.55 5.96
CA PRO A 248 18.13 12.48 7.26
C PRO A 248 19.05 11.24 7.39
N ILE A 249 18.59 10.08 6.94
CA ILE A 249 19.34 8.82 7.02
C ILE A 249 20.54 8.83 6.07
N MET A 250 20.33 9.29 4.84
CA MET A 250 21.43 9.53 3.89
C MET A 250 22.47 10.46 4.52
N ARG A 251 22.04 11.53 5.20
CA ARG A 251 22.94 12.49 5.83
C ARG A 251 23.69 11.93 7.04
N LEU A 252 23.06 11.03 7.78
CA LEU A 252 23.63 10.39 8.97
C LEU A 252 24.68 9.32 8.60
N LEU A 253 24.37 8.46 7.63
CA LEU A 253 25.19 7.28 7.34
C LEU A 253 26.28 7.51 6.28
N THR A 254 26.15 8.53 5.43
CA THR A 254 27.13 8.80 4.36
C THR A 254 28.00 10.01 4.68
N THR A 255 29.25 9.99 4.24
CA THR A 255 30.18 11.12 4.36
C THR A 255 30.11 12.04 3.13
N GLN A 256 30.56 13.29 3.26
CA GLN A 256 30.61 14.22 2.12
C GLN A 256 31.47 13.68 0.96
N LYS A 257 32.60 13.01 1.26
CA LYS A 257 33.48 12.41 0.25
C LYS A 257 32.76 11.35 -0.58
N GLU A 258 31.95 10.51 0.07
CA GLU A 258 31.18 9.47 -0.59
C GLU A 258 30.05 10.03 -1.46
N ARG A 259 29.36 11.08 -1.00
CA ARG A 259 28.28 11.73 -1.76
C ARG A 259 28.77 12.41 -3.04
N GLN A 260 30.04 12.79 -3.07
CA GLN A 260 30.67 13.43 -4.23
C GLN A 260 31.23 12.44 -5.25
N ILE A 261 31.11 11.13 -5.02
CA ILE A 261 31.49 10.11 -6.01
C ILE A 261 30.67 10.34 -7.29
N LYS A 262 31.38 10.61 -8.38
CA LYS A 262 30.80 10.75 -9.72
C LYS A 262 30.55 9.37 -10.32
N MET A 263 29.35 9.16 -10.83
CA MET A 263 29.01 7.93 -11.52
C MET A 263 29.52 7.98 -12.96
N THR A 264 30.09 6.85 -13.43
CA THR A 264 30.49 6.68 -14.83
C THR A 264 29.26 6.57 -15.71
N GLN A 265 29.34 7.03 -16.96
CA GLN A 265 28.24 6.84 -17.90
C GLN A 265 27.87 5.36 -18.05
N LEU A 266 26.56 5.11 -18.15
CA LEU A 266 26.01 3.77 -18.34
C LEU A 266 26.39 3.22 -19.71
N ARG A 267 26.62 1.90 -19.79
CA ARG A 267 26.80 1.23 -21.09
C ARG A 267 25.53 1.37 -21.94
N PRO A 268 25.65 1.44 -23.27
CA PRO A 268 24.49 1.30 -24.14
C PRO A 268 23.87 -0.09 -23.96
N VAL A 269 22.55 -0.15 -23.82
CA VAL A 269 21.80 -1.40 -23.70
C VAL A 269 21.05 -1.61 -25.01
N SER A 270 21.22 -2.79 -25.61
CA SER A 270 20.56 -3.10 -26.89
C SER A 270 19.05 -3.29 -26.70
N LYS A 271 18.25 -3.00 -27.73
CA LYS A 271 16.80 -3.20 -27.71
C LYS A 271 16.44 -4.68 -27.45
N LEU A 272 17.20 -5.61 -28.01
CA LEU A 272 17.00 -7.04 -27.79
C LEU A 272 17.18 -7.39 -26.30
N GLU A 273 18.22 -6.85 -25.66
CA GLU A 273 18.47 -7.08 -24.23
C GLU A 273 17.32 -6.59 -23.36
N LYS A 274 16.75 -5.41 -23.67
CA LYS A 274 15.58 -4.87 -22.97
C LYS A 274 14.31 -5.71 -23.16
N ILE A 275 14.09 -6.27 -24.36
CA ILE A 275 12.93 -7.13 -24.65
C ILE A 275 13.05 -8.50 -23.99
N VAL A 276 14.24 -9.09 -24.00
CA VAL A 276 14.48 -10.43 -23.44
C VAL A 276 14.45 -10.42 -21.92
N PHE A 277 14.86 -9.32 -21.28
CA PHE A 277 14.89 -9.21 -19.82
C PHE A 277 13.56 -9.54 -19.10
N PRO A 278 12.40 -8.90 -19.41
CA PRO A 278 11.15 -9.21 -18.72
C PRO A 278 10.69 -10.66 -18.95
N LEU A 279 10.99 -11.25 -20.12
CA LEU A 279 10.69 -12.65 -20.42
C LEU A 279 11.55 -13.60 -19.57
N MET A 280 12.85 -13.32 -19.49
CA MET A 280 13.76 -14.08 -18.63
C MET A 280 13.39 -13.97 -17.16
N LEU A 281 13.03 -12.76 -16.70
CA LEU A 281 12.55 -12.54 -15.34
C LEU A 281 11.27 -13.33 -15.07
N LEU A 282 10.31 -13.32 -15.99
CA LEU A 282 9.07 -14.08 -15.86
C LEU A 282 9.31 -15.59 -15.81
N ILE A 283 10.20 -16.13 -16.65
CA ILE A 283 10.58 -17.54 -16.62
C ILE A 283 11.25 -17.88 -15.29
N ALA A 284 12.16 -17.04 -14.80
CA ALA A 284 12.79 -17.24 -13.49
C ALA A 284 11.75 -17.25 -12.36
N VAL A 285 10.79 -16.33 -12.37
CA VAL A 285 9.69 -16.30 -11.40
C VAL A 285 8.86 -17.58 -11.48
N ALA A 286 8.46 -18.01 -12.68
CA ALA A 286 7.70 -19.23 -12.86
C ALA A 286 8.43 -20.49 -12.36
N LEU A 287 9.76 -20.55 -12.49
CA LEU A 287 10.56 -21.69 -12.06
C LEU A 287 10.87 -21.70 -10.56
N PHE A 288 11.19 -20.54 -9.97
CA PHE A 288 11.68 -20.45 -8.59
C PHE A 288 10.60 -20.03 -7.58
N LEU A 289 9.67 -19.16 -7.99
CA LEU A 289 8.71 -18.53 -7.08
C LEU A 289 7.36 -18.23 -7.78
N PRO A 290 6.56 -19.27 -8.08
CA PRO A 290 5.31 -19.12 -8.83
C PRO A 290 4.28 -18.24 -8.10
N ASP A 291 4.32 -18.13 -6.77
CA ASP A 291 3.41 -17.29 -5.99
C ASP A 291 3.60 -15.78 -6.24
N ALA A 292 4.77 -15.36 -6.75
CA ALA A 292 5.02 -14.00 -7.20
C ALA A 292 4.57 -13.74 -8.66
N ALA A 293 4.09 -14.76 -9.38
CA ALA A 293 3.77 -14.66 -10.79
C ALA A 293 2.65 -13.65 -11.12
N PRO A 294 1.57 -13.50 -10.32
CA PRO A 294 0.56 -12.48 -10.60
C PRO A 294 1.13 -11.05 -10.59
N LEU A 295 1.98 -10.74 -9.60
CA LEU A 295 2.64 -9.44 -9.49
C LEU A 295 3.67 -9.24 -10.60
N LEU A 296 4.73 -10.06 -10.61
CA LEU A 296 5.84 -9.90 -11.54
C LEU A 296 5.43 -10.16 -13.00
N GLY A 297 4.43 -11.00 -13.24
CA GLY A 297 3.85 -11.22 -14.56
C GLY A 297 3.19 -9.97 -15.12
N MET A 298 2.34 -9.30 -14.34
CA MET A 298 1.68 -8.07 -14.78
C MET A 298 2.69 -6.92 -14.96
N PHE A 299 3.69 -6.83 -14.09
CA PHE A 299 4.81 -5.90 -14.22
C PHE A 299 5.62 -6.14 -15.50
N CYS A 300 6.03 -7.39 -15.76
CA CYS A 300 6.76 -7.78 -16.97
C CYS A 300 5.92 -7.57 -18.23
N PHE A 301 4.60 -7.80 -18.18
CA PHE A 301 3.70 -7.54 -19.30
C PHE A 301 3.65 -6.04 -19.64
N GLY A 302 3.53 -5.19 -18.62
CA GLY A 302 3.66 -3.74 -18.77
C GLY A 302 4.97 -3.34 -19.44
N ASN A 303 6.10 -3.89 -18.97
CA ASN A 303 7.40 -3.58 -19.54
C ASN A 303 7.56 -4.10 -20.98
N LEU A 304 7.07 -5.30 -21.29
CA LEU A 304 7.14 -5.85 -22.63
C LEU A 304 6.37 -4.98 -23.63
N MET A 305 5.19 -4.47 -23.27
CA MET A 305 4.42 -3.53 -24.10
C MET A 305 5.22 -2.27 -24.45
N ARG A 306 6.01 -1.76 -23.48
CA ARG A 306 6.89 -0.61 -23.67
C ARG A 306 8.05 -0.93 -24.61
N GLU A 307 8.76 -2.03 -24.38
CA GLU A 307 10.03 -2.32 -25.05
C GLU A 307 9.87 -2.98 -26.44
N CYS A 308 8.77 -3.69 -26.69
CA CYS A 308 8.55 -4.37 -27.97
C CYS A 308 8.28 -3.39 -29.13
N GLY A 309 7.71 -2.21 -28.85
CA GLY A 309 7.51 -1.14 -29.83
C GLY A 309 6.50 -1.44 -30.95
N VAL A 310 5.72 -2.52 -30.83
CA VAL A 310 4.65 -2.88 -31.80
C VAL A 310 3.25 -2.59 -31.27
N VAL A 311 3.10 -2.36 -29.97
CA VAL A 311 1.83 -2.07 -29.30
C VAL A 311 1.82 -0.70 -28.63
N GLU A 312 2.32 0.32 -29.33
CA GLU A 312 2.43 1.70 -28.82
C GLU A 312 1.12 2.20 -28.21
N ARG A 313 -0.01 1.97 -28.89
CA ARG A 313 -1.35 2.34 -28.39
C ARG A 313 -1.70 1.68 -27.06
N LEU A 314 -1.30 0.42 -26.84
CA LEU A 314 -1.57 -0.29 -25.58
C LEU A 314 -0.62 0.22 -24.49
N SER A 315 0.67 0.38 -24.78
CA SER A 315 1.66 0.93 -23.84
C SER A 315 1.24 2.32 -23.38
N ASP A 316 0.85 3.20 -24.31
CA ASP A 316 0.38 4.54 -24.00
C ASP A 316 -0.92 4.57 -23.20
N THR A 317 -1.85 3.67 -23.51
CA THR A 317 -3.08 3.54 -22.73
C THR A 317 -2.79 3.05 -21.32
N ALA A 318 -1.90 2.06 -21.16
CA ALA A 318 -1.53 1.46 -19.88
C ALA A 318 -0.83 2.47 -18.95
N GLN A 319 0.14 3.22 -19.47
CA GLN A 319 0.93 4.19 -18.68
C GLN A 319 0.22 5.53 -18.45
N ASN A 320 -0.86 5.82 -19.17
CA ASN A 320 -1.64 7.06 -19.03
C ASN A 320 -3.09 6.77 -18.60
N ALA A 321 -4.00 6.60 -19.56
CA ALA A 321 -5.43 6.62 -19.30
C ALA A 321 -5.89 5.52 -18.33
N LEU A 322 -5.42 4.28 -18.52
CA LEU A 322 -5.82 3.15 -17.70
C LEU A 322 -5.32 3.28 -16.27
N ILE A 323 -4.03 3.56 -16.06
CA ILE A 323 -3.49 3.74 -14.71
C ILE A 323 -4.15 4.91 -14.01
N ASN A 324 -4.46 6.01 -14.69
CA ASN A 324 -5.14 7.16 -14.09
C ASN A 324 -6.56 6.81 -13.62
N ILE A 325 -7.34 6.06 -14.41
CA ILE A 325 -8.68 5.60 -14.02
C ILE A 325 -8.60 4.70 -12.79
N VAL A 326 -7.73 3.69 -12.84
CA VAL A 326 -7.58 2.70 -11.76
C VAL A 326 -7.05 3.36 -10.49
N THR A 327 -6.15 4.34 -10.62
CA THR A 327 -5.61 5.11 -9.48
C THR A 327 -6.70 5.89 -8.75
N ILE A 328 -7.65 6.50 -9.46
CA ILE A 328 -8.77 7.22 -8.84
C ILE A 328 -9.63 6.25 -8.03
N ILE A 329 -10.02 5.13 -8.64
CA ILE A 329 -10.85 4.11 -7.99
C ILE A 329 -10.11 3.50 -6.79
N LEU A 330 -8.83 3.18 -6.95
CA LEU A 330 -8.00 2.62 -5.90
C LEU A 330 -7.86 3.61 -4.73
N GLY A 331 -7.57 4.88 -5.00
CA GLY A 331 -7.40 5.87 -3.94
C GLY A 331 -8.68 6.12 -3.15
N LEU A 332 -9.85 6.18 -3.82
CA LEU A 332 -11.14 6.24 -3.14
C LEU A 332 -11.43 4.96 -2.34
N SER A 333 -11.03 3.81 -2.85
CA SER A 333 -11.16 2.51 -2.17
C SER A 333 -10.28 2.42 -0.92
N VAL A 334 -9.04 2.90 -0.97
CA VAL A 334 -8.16 3.01 0.21
C VAL A 334 -8.71 4.03 1.19
N GLY A 335 -9.21 5.17 0.72
CA GLY A 335 -9.88 6.17 1.55
C GLY A 335 -11.11 5.63 2.28
N SER A 336 -11.84 4.66 1.69
CA SER A 336 -12.96 3.98 2.36
C SER A 336 -12.56 3.25 3.64
N LYS A 337 -11.27 2.92 3.80
CA LYS A 337 -10.72 2.26 4.99
C LYS A 337 -10.20 3.23 6.05
N LEU A 338 -10.30 4.55 5.81
CA LEU A 338 -10.02 5.60 6.79
C LEU A 338 -11.23 5.90 7.69
N MET A 339 -12.12 4.94 7.94
CA MET A 339 -13.21 5.12 8.91
C MET A 339 -12.64 5.19 10.34
N ALA A 340 -13.27 6.00 11.20
CA ALA A 340 -12.80 6.25 12.57
C ALA A 340 -12.54 4.97 13.37
N ASP A 341 -13.49 4.04 13.37
CA ASP A 341 -13.43 2.78 14.13
C ASP A 341 -12.24 1.90 13.70
N SER A 342 -11.88 1.92 12.42
CA SER A 342 -10.80 1.09 11.88
C SER A 342 -9.43 1.78 11.96
N PHE A 343 -9.38 3.10 11.74
CA PHE A 343 -8.12 3.82 11.63
C PHE A 343 -7.55 4.26 12.98
N LEU A 344 -8.40 4.66 13.92
CA LEU A 344 -7.97 5.09 15.26
C LEU A 344 -7.76 3.91 16.23
N ALA A 345 -7.79 2.68 15.71
CA ALA A 345 -7.46 1.47 16.46
C ALA A 345 -5.97 1.43 16.85
N PHE A 346 -5.70 0.81 18.00
CA PHE A 346 -4.35 0.74 18.57
C PHE A 346 -3.39 -0.02 17.64
N GLU A 347 -3.87 -1.10 17.02
CA GLU A 347 -3.16 -1.92 16.04
C GLU A 347 -2.74 -1.09 14.83
N THR A 348 -3.66 -0.27 14.28
CA THR A 348 -3.40 0.60 13.13
C THR A 348 -2.30 1.62 13.45
N LEU A 349 -2.29 2.20 14.65
CA LEU A 349 -1.21 3.09 15.09
C LEU A 349 0.13 2.36 15.22
N GLY A 350 0.11 1.09 15.65
CA GLY A 350 1.28 0.22 15.66
C GLY A 350 1.85 -0.04 14.27
N ILE A 351 0.99 -0.37 13.32
CA ILE A 351 1.33 -0.57 11.90
C ILE A 351 1.97 0.70 11.34
N LEU A 352 1.39 1.86 11.66
CA LEU A 352 1.97 3.14 11.28
C LEU A 352 3.36 3.32 11.89
N GLY A 353 3.54 3.14 13.20
CA GLY A 353 4.85 3.26 13.85
C GLY A 353 5.92 2.35 13.23
N LEU A 354 5.57 1.08 13.00
CA LEU A 354 6.42 0.08 12.37
C LEU A 354 6.82 0.49 10.94
N GLY A 355 5.90 1.01 10.15
CA GLY A 355 6.16 1.43 8.77
C GLY A 355 7.22 2.53 8.64
N ILE A 356 7.25 3.52 9.55
CA ILE A 356 8.29 4.58 9.53
C ILE A 356 9.67 3.96 9.79
N VAL A 357 9.75 3.07 10.77
CA VAL A 357 10.99 2.36 11.11
C VAL A 357 11.43 1.46 9.95
N ALA A 358 10.48 0.79 9.29
CA ALA A 358 10.70 -0.06 8.12
C ALA A 358 11.46 0.67 7.00
N PHE A 359 10.95 1.83 6.60
CA PHE A 359 11.57 2.68 5.58
C PHE A 359 12.95 3.16 6.02
N GLY A 360 13.09 3.45 7.32
CA GLY A 360 14.36 3.85 7.88
C GLY A 360 15.43 2.78 7.77
N ILE A 361 15.08 1.55 8.15
CA ILE A 361 15.97 0.38 8.07
C ILE A 361 16.25 0.01 6.62
N GLY A 362 15.25 -0.03 5.74
CA GLY A 362 15.44 -0.33 4.32
C GLY A 362 16.39 0.68 3.63
N THR A 363 16.21 1.97 3.92
CA THR A 363 17.11 3.03 3.44
C THR A 363 18.53 2.83 3.96
N ALA A 364 18.68 2.57 5.26
CA ALA A 364 19.97 2.34 5.88
C ALA A 364 20.67 1.10 5.28
N ALA A 365 19.96 -0.01 5.15
CA ALA A 365 20.47 -1.25 4.57
C ALA A 365 20.95 -1.07 3.13
N GLY A 366 20.17 -0.35 2.29
CA GLY A 366 20.57 -0.02 0.92
C GLY A 366 21.86 0.82 0.87
N VAL A 367 21.99 1.83 1.72
CA VAL A 367 23.20 2.68 1.83
C VAL A 367 24.40 1.87 2.34
N LEU A 368 24.21 1.04 3.36
CA LEU A 368 25.26 0.18 3.91
C LEU A 368 25.73 -0.86 2.88
N MET A 369 24.81 -1.42 2.08
CA MET A 369 25.17 -2.30 0.98
C MET A 369 25.99 -1.58 -0.08
N ALA A 370 25.64 -0.34 -0.43
CA ALA A 370 26.45 0.46 -1.35
C ALA A 370 27.88 0.69 -0.82
N LYS A 371 28.04 0.93 0.48
CA LYS A 371 29.35 1.03 1.13
C LYS A 371 30.11 -0.29 1.10
N LEU A 372 29.45 -1.40 1.38
CA LEU A 372 30.05 -2.73 1.30
C LEU A 372 30.55 -3.02 -0.12
N MET A 373 29.75 -2.68 -1.14
CA MET A 373 30.13 -2.84 -2.53
C MET A 373 31.35 -1.98 -2.91
N ASN A 374 31.55 -0.81 -2.28
CA ASN A 374 32.73 0.02 -2.48
C ASN A 374 34.02 -0.58 -1.89
N LEU A 375 33.91 -1.49 -0.91
CA LEU A 375 35.07 -2.20 -0.36
C LEU A 375 35.53 -3.33 -1.28
N VAL A 376 34.60 -3.96 -2.01
CA VAL A 376 34.87 -5.16 -2.82
C VAL A 376 35.08 -4.83 -4.30
N SER A 377 34.46 -3.75 -4.81
CA SER A 377 34.45 -3.45 -6.24
C SER A 377 35.43 -2.36 -6.66
N LYS A 378 36.08 -2.56 -7.81
CA LYS A 378 37.00 -1.57 -8.41
C LYS A 378 36.29 -0.33 -8.96
N MET A 379 35.00 -0.44 -9.26
CA MET A 379 34.18 0.70 -9.70
C MET A 379 33.30 1.16 -8.54
N PRO A 380 33.59 2.33 -7.93
CA PRO A 380 32.84 2.83 -6.80
C PRO A 380 31.41 3.20 -7.20
N ILE A 381 30.48 2.98 -6.28
CA ILE A 381 29.07 3.34 -6.36
C ILE A 381 28.82 4.44 -5.33
N ASN A 382 28.16 5.52 -5.74
CA ASN A 382 27.75 6.56 -4.82
C ASN A 382 26.72 6.00 -3.81
N PRO A 383 26.97 6.01 -2.49
CA PRO A 383 26.06 5.40 -1.52
C PRO A 383 24.65 5.99 -1.48
N LEU A 384 24.44 7.21 -2.00
CA LEU A 384 23.10 7.79 -2.16
C LEU A 384 22.22 6.96 -3.11
N ILE A 385 22.83 6.24 -4.06
CA ILE A 385 22.14 5.32 -4.98
C ILE A 385 21.60 4.10 -4.23
N GLY A 386 22.20 3.73 -3.09
CA GLY A 386 21.71 2.63 -2.26
C GLY A 386 20.41 2.93 -1.56
N ALA A 387 20.20 4.16 -1.10
CA ALA A 387 18.91 4.58 -0.57
C ALA A 387 17.80 4.53 -1.63
N ALA A 388 18.13 4.72 -2.91
CA ALA A 388 17.16 4.56 -3.99
C ALA A 388 16.70 3.11 -4.22
N GLY A 389 17.23 2.12 -3.48
CA GLY A 389 16.75 0.74 -3.50
C GLY A 389 15.37 0.54 -2.86
N VAL A 390 14.91 1.49 -2.04
CA VAL A 390 13.52 1.52 -1.54
C VAL A 390 12.59 1.78 -2.71
N SER A 391 11.59 0.92 -2.92
CA SER A 391 10.86 0.79 -4.19
C SER A 391 9.81 1.87 -4.49
N ALA A 392 9.96 3.06 -3.92
CA ALA A 392 9.10 4.20 -4.21
C ALA A 392 9.46 4.82 -5.57
N VAL A 393 8.99 4.21 -6.66
CA VAL A 393 9.27 4.64 -8.03
C VAL A 393 8.38 5.83 -8.44
N PRO A 394 8.92 6.87 -9.11
CA PRO A 394 10.34 7.20 -9.31
C PRO A 394 10.93 8.06 -8.17
N MET A 395 10.17 8.30 -7.09
CA MET A 395 10.48 9.32 -6.09
C MET A 395 11.75 9.05 -5.28
N ALA A 396 12.04 7.82 -4.87
CA ALA A 396 13.27 7.49 -4.15
C ALA A 396 14.53 7.87 -4.95
N ALA A 397 14.52 7.61 -6.27
CA ALA A 397 15.60 8.03 -7.16
C ALA A 397 15.69 9.57 -7.31
N ARG A 398 14.55 10.28 -7.33
CA ARG A 398 14.52 11.76 -7.35
C ARG A 398 15.07 12.36 -6.05
N VAL A 399 14.76 11.77 -4.90
CA VAL A 399 15.27 12.19 -3.59
C VAL A 399 16.77 11.97 -3.51
N ALA A 400 17.26 10.79 -3.92
CA ALA A 400 18.69 10.52 -4.01
C ALA A 400 19.41 11.52 -4.92
N ASN A 401 18.80 11.86 -6.07
CA ASN A 401 19.33 12.89 -6.98
C ASN A 401 19.37 14.28 -6.34
N LYS A 402 18.32 14.69 -5.62
CA LYS A 402 18.28 15.97 -4.91
C LYS A 402 19.42 16.07 -3.88
N VAL A 403 19.59 15.04 -3.04
CA VAL A 403 20.68 15.01 -2.03
C VAL A 403 22.07 14.93 -2.69
N GLY A 404 22.16 14.28 -3.85
CA GLY A 404 23.37 14.29 -4.69
C GLY A 404 23.74 15.69 -5.17
N LEU A 405 22.76 16.43 -5.70
CA LEU A 405 22.93 17.81 -6.17
C LEU A 405 23.24 18.80 -5.04
N GLU A 406 22.69 18.57 -3.84
CA GLU A 406 23.06 19.32 -2.62
C GLU A 406 24.56 19.19 -2.30
N SER A 407 25.16 18.02 -2.59
CA SER A 407 26.57 17.73 -2.29
C SER A 407 27.52 18.09 -3.44
N ASN A 408 27.04 18.00 -4.68
CA ASN A 408 27.76 18.40 -5.90
C ASN A 408 26.76 18.77 -7.01
N PRO A 409 26.63 20.05 -7.41
CA PRO A 409 25.68 20.51 -8.43
C PRO A 409 25.84 19.88 -9.82
N HIS A 410 26.98 19.25 -10.11
CA HIS A 410 27.25 18.59 -11.39
C HIS A 410 27.09 17.06 -11.32
N ASN A 411 26.66 16.50 -10.18
CA ASN A 411 26.54 15.07 -9.98
C ASN A 411 25.08 14.61 -10.12
N PHE A 412 24.65 14.37 -11.36
CA PHE A 412 23.31 13.89 -11.66
C PHE A 412 23.22 12.37 -11.42
N LEU A 413 22.43 11.97 -10.42
CA LEU A 413 22.30 10.57 -10.01
C LEU A 413 21.02 9.92 -10.52
N LEU A 414 20.02 10.67 -10.98
CA LEU A 414 18.69 10.15 -11.31
C LEU A 414 18.73 8.91 -12.21
N MET A 415 19.45 8.98 -13.34
CA MET A 415 19.57 7.86 -14.27
C MET A 415 20.25 6.64 -13.67
N HIS A 416 21.19 6.81 -12.73
CA HIS A 416 21.86 5.70 -12.05
C HIS A 416 21.03 5.14 -10.89
N ALA A 417 20.30 6.01 -10.19
CA ALA A 417 19.46 5.68 -9.06
C ALA A 417 18.17 4.95 -9.46
N MET A 418 17.74 5.09 -10.72
CA MET A 418 16.63 4.29 -11.25
C MET A 418 16.93 2.79 -11.26
N GLY A 419 18.19 2.37 -11.44
CA GLY A 419 18.57 0.95 -11.42
C GLY A 419 18.15 0.26 -10.12
N PRO A 420 18.68 0.65 -8.95
CA PRO A 420 18.25 0.10 -7.66
C PRO A 420 16.76 0.29 -7.37
N ASN A 421 16.14 1.38 -7.82
CA ASN A 421 14.72 1.62 -7.56
C ASN A 421 13.84 0.57 -8.24
N VAL A 422 14.15 0.25 -9.50
CA VAL A 422 13.51 -0.86 -10.24
C VAL A 422 13.84 -2.21 -9.61
N ALA A 423 15.10 -2.41 -9.20
CA ALA A 423 15.48 -3.62 -8.47
C ALA A 423 14.72 -3.78 -7.15
N GLY A 424 14.38 -2.68 -6.48
CA GLY A 424 13.55 -2.65 -5.28
C GLY A 424 12.13 -3.11 -5.53
N VAL A 425 11.51 -2.72 -6.65
CA VAL A 425 10.17 -3.20 -7.03
C VAL A 425 10.20 -4.71 -7.25
N ILE A 426 11.19 -5.20 -8.00
CA ILE A 426 11.38 -6.64 -8.20
C ILE A 426 11.59 -7.35 -6.86
N GLY A 427 12.47 -6.80 -6.00
CA GLY A 427 12.79 -7.35 -4.69
C GLY A 427 11.58 -7.43 -3.76
N SER A 428 10.71 -6.40 -3.78
CA SER A 428 9.50 -6.36 -2.96
C SER A 428 8.52 -7.46 -3.38
N ALA A 429 8.31 -7.64 -4.68
CA ALA A 429 7.46 -8.71 -5.20
C ALA A 429 8.06 -10.12 -4.96
N VAL A 430 9.38 -10.27 -5.00
CA VAL A 430 10.05 -11.54 -4.62
C VAL A 430 9.89 -11.81 -3.12
N ALA A 431 10.10 -10.82 -2.26
CA ALA A 431 9.89 -10.96 -0.82
C ALA A 431 8.42 -11.34 -0.51
N ALA A 432 7.48 -10.68 -1.17
CA ALA A 432 6.06 -11.01 -1.11
C ALA A 432 5.76 -12.46 -1.49
N GLY A 433 6.26 -12.95 -2.64
CA GLY A 433 6.04 -14.34 -3.04
C GLY A 433 6.66 -15.34 -2.07
N VAL A 434 7.83 -15.05 -1.49
CA VAL A 434 8.45 -15.93 -0.47
C VAL A 434 7.60 -15.97 0.79
N MET A 435 7.06 -14.83 1.23
CA MET A 435 6.22 -14.74 2.42
C MET A 435 4.88 -15.44 2.23
N ILE A 436 4.23 -15.26 1.07
CA ILE A 436 3.02 -16.00 0.71
C ILE A 436 3.31 -17.50 0.70
N LYS A 437 4.39 -17.95 0.06
CA LYS A 437 4.73 -19.37 0.00
C LYS A 437 5.02 -19.99 1.38
N TYR A 438 5.58 -19.21 2.30
CA TYR A 438 5.97 -19.71 3.61
C TYR A 438 4.79 -19.76 4.61
N LEU A 439 3.80 -18.88 4.46
CA LEU A 439 2.72 -18.69 5.44
C LEU A 439 1.31 -18.95 4.92
N GLY A 440 1.12 -18.87 3.60
CA GLY A 440 -0.17 -18.94 2.91
C GLY A 440 -0.53 -20.31 2.36
#